data_AF-A0A0Q5CN92-F1
#
_entry.id   AF-A0A0Q5CN92-F1
#
_cell.length_a   1.000
_cell.length_b   1.000
_cell.length_c   1.000
_cell.angle_alpha   90.00
_cell.angle_beta   90.00
_cell.angle_gamma   90.00
#
_symmetry.space_group_name_H-M   'P 1'
#
loop_
_entity.id
_entity.type
_entity.pdbx_description
1 polymer ?
#
loop_
_entity_poly.entity_id
_entity_poly.type
_entity_poly.pdbx_seq_one_letter_code
_entity_poly.pdbx_strand_id
1 'polypeptide(L)'
;MPVLVVAIRRWGLAKVLVPYFVVTVGCGVISGAMGGLVGNVLHHTFLERGSYFGVGILLAHYGSRIPLKRSFALLAAAVYFGLVTLGPMPTVESVYGLFKSALVAAPLGYLILFVGLKAPAVFRGISNKIGDLSYGIYIWHSFVIALLAWAGLSGEWFVMLLLVAITLVLALGSWFVVEKPALGLKRVSVRGLRPSTPARV
;
A
#
# COMPACT_ATOMS: atom_id res chain seq x y z
N MET A 1 -1.17 -11.08 11.25
CA MET A 1 0.18 -10.46 11.23
C MET A 1 1.14 -11.02 12.27
N PRO A 2 0.77 -11.21 13.55
CA PRO A 2 1.66 -11.86 14.54
C PRO A 2 2.06 -13.28 14.12
N VAL A 3 1.11 -14.03 13.55
CA VAL A 3 1.29 -15.41 13.10
C VAL A 3 2.37 -15.55 12.02
N LEU A 4 2.42 -14.65 11.03
CA LEU A 4 3.45 -14.67 9.98
C LEU A 4 4.84 -14.41 10.56
N VAL A 5 4.96 -13.46 11.49
CA VAL A 5 6.24 -13.17 12.15
C VAL A 5 6.72 -14.35 12.99
N VAL A 6 5.82 -14.97 13.74
CA VAL A 6 6.11 -16.19 14.53
C VAL A 6 6.51 -17.34 13.62
N ALA A 7 5.78 -17.57 12.53
CA ALA A 7 6.09 -18.61 11.54
C ALA A 7 7.45 -18.38 10.87
N ILE A 8 7.76 -17.14 10.45
CA ILE A 8 9.05 -16.80 9.84
C ILE A 8 10.20 -17.05 10.81
N ARG A 9 10.02 -16.73 12.11
CA ARG A 9 11.03 -17.01 13.13
C ARG A 9 11.22 -18.50 13.36
N ARG A 10 10.16 -19.31 13.26
CA ARG A 10 10.19 -20.75 13.52
C ARG A 10 10.69 -21.59 12.35
N TRP A 11 10.34 -21.21 11.11
CA TRP A 11 10.57 -22.03 9.92
C TRP A 11 11.45 -21.34 8.85
N GLY A 12 11.80 -20.08 9.05
CA GLY A 12 12.59 -19.28 8.11
C GLY A 12 11.74 -18.56 7.06
N LEU A 13 12.29 -17.47 6.53
CA LEU A 13 11.62 -16.54 5.62
C LEU A 13 11.09 -17.23 4.35
N ALA A 14 11.95 -17.97 3.64
CA ALA A 14 11.59 -18.59 2.37
C ALA A 14 10.48 -19.64 2.51
N LYS A 15 10.54 -20.48 3.55
CA LYS A 15 9.54 -21.55 3.79
C LYS A 15 8.15 -21.01 4.11
N VAL A 16 8.04 -19.77 4.58
CA VAL A 16 6.75 -19.13 4.89
C VAL A 16 6.28 -18.23 3.76
N LEU A 17 7.17 -17.47 3.14
CA LEU A 17 6.79 -16.54 2.09
C LEU A 17 6.46 -17.23 0.76
N VAL A 18 7.15 -18.31 0.38
CA VAL A 18 6.84 -19.05 -0.84
C VAL A 18 5.39 -19.57 -0.85
N PRO A 19 4.91 -20.34 0.14
CA PRO A 19 3.52 -20.78 0.15
C PRO A 19 2.54 -19.61 0.29
N TYR A 20 2.92 -18.55 1.01
CA TYR A 20 2.10 -17.33 1.10
C TYR A 20 1.91 -16.66 -0.27
N PHE A 21 2.98 -16.50 -1.06
CA PHE A 21 2.88 -15.98 -2.43
C PHE A 21 2.06 -16.91 -3.32
N VAL A 22 2.26 -18.22 -3.24
CA VAL A 22 1.46 -19.19 -4.00
C VAL A 22 -0.04 -19.05 -3.70
N VAL A 23 -0.42 -18.94 -2.43
CA VAL A 23 -1.82 -18.77 -2.02
C VAL A 23 -2.40 -17.43 -2.49
N THR A 24 -1.66 -16.34 -2.31
CA THR A 24 -2.15 -14.98 -2.65
C THR A 24 -2.27 -14.78 -4.16
N VAL A 25 -1.29 -15.25 -4.93
CA VAL A 25 -1.34 -15.23 -6.40
C VAL A 25 -2.41 -16.20 -6.91
N GLY A 26 -2.49 -17.40 -6.35
CA GLY A 26 -3.53 -18.37 -6.70
C GLY A 26 -4.94 -17.83 -6.45
N CYS A 27 -5.16 -17.10 -5.36
CA CYS A 27 -6.44 -16.41 -5.12
C CYS A 27 -6.74 -15.36 -6.19
N GLY A 28 -5.73 -14.59 -6.64
CA GLY A 28 -5.90 -13.62 -7.73
C GLY A 28 -6.25 -14.28 -9.07
N VAL A 29 -5.60 -15.41 -9.39
CA VAL A 29 -5.90 -16.24 -10.57
C VAL A 29 -7.35 -16.73 -10.53
N ILE A 30 -7.77 -17.29 -9.39
CA ILE A 30 -9.14 -17.81 -9.19
C ILE A 30 -10.15 -16.66 -9.29
N SER A 31 -9.86 -15.53 -8.66
CA SER A 31 -10.69 -14.32 -8.68
C SER A 31 -10.93 -13.81 -10.11
N GLY A 32 -9.86 -13.72 -10.91
CA GLY A 32 -9.94 -13.34 -12.32
C GLY A 32 -10.64 -14.38 -13.21
N ALA A 33 -10.50 -15.66 -12.91
CA ALA A 33 -11.12 -16.74 -13.69
C ALA A 33 -12.61 -16.97 -13.39
N MET A 34 -13.04 -16.82 -12.12
CA MET A 34 -14.41 -17.12 -11.72
C MET A 34 -15.42 -16.04 -12.11
N GLY A 35 -14.99 -14.77 -12.23
CA GLY A 35 -15.88 -13.65 -12.54
C GLY A 35 -17.08 -13.51 -11.58
N GLY A 36 -18.02 -12.62 -11.92
CA GLY A 36 -19.28 -12.47 -11.18
C GLY A 36 -19.13 -12.04 -9.72
N LEU A 37 -20.12 -12.38 -8.87
CA LEU A 37 -20.14 -11.98 -7.46
C LEU A 37 -18.98 -12.61 -6.66
N VAL A 38 -18.68 -13.89 -6.89
CA VAL A 38 -17.62 -14.60 -6.17
C VAL A 38 -16.25 -14.05 -6.53
N GLY A 39 -15.99 -13.81 -7.81
CA GLY A 39 -14.76 -13.14 -8.27
C GLY A 39 -14.63 -11.73 -7.69
N ASN A 40 -15.70 -10.92 -7.66
CA ASN A 40 -15.64 -9.58 -7.06
C ASN A 40 -15.42 -9.59 -5.54
N VAL A 41 -15.98 -10.55 -4.81
CA VAL A 41 -15.73 -10.68 -3.36
C VAL A 41 -14.26 -11.05 -3.12
N LEU A 42 -13.71 -12.02 -3.88
CA LEU A 42 -12.30 -12.38 -3.83
C LEU A 42 -11.39 -11.19 -4.22
N HIS A 43 -11.80 -10.49 -5.29
CA HIS A 43 -11.56 -9.09 -5.66
C HIS A 43 -10.96 -8.19 -4.58
N HIS A 44 -11.83 -8.03 -3.59
CA HIS A 44 -11.71 -7.08 -2.49
C HIS A 44 -11.24 -7.75 -1.20
N THR A 45 -10.98 -9.06 -1.23
CA THR A 45 -10.49 -9.80 -0.07
C THR A 45 -9.00 -9.54 0.14
N PHE A 46 -8.60 -9.52 1.41
CA PHE A 46 -7.20 -9.35 1.82
C PHE A 46 -6.25 -10.37 1.17
N LEU A 47 -6.71 -11.59 0.89
CA LEU A 47 -5.90 -12.68 0.34
C LEU A 47 -5.35 -12.36 -1.05
N GLU A 48 -6.16 -11.80 -1.95
CA GLU A 48 -5.68 -11.39 -3.28
C GLU A 48 -4.64 -10.27 -3.18
N ARG A 49 -4.84 -9.33 -2.26
CA ARG A 49 -3.91 -8.21 -2.00
C ARG A 49 -2.71 -8.61 -1.15
N GLY A 50 -2.63 -9.86 -0.71
CA GLY A 50 -1.56 -10.34 0.16
C GLY A 50 -0.19 -10.26 -0.48
N SER A 51 -0.09 -10.32 -1.81
CA SER A 51 1.18 -10.18 -2.55
C SER A 51 1.88 -8.85 -2.27
N TYR A 52 1.15 -7.73 -2.19
CA TYR A 52 1.68 -6.42 -1.83
C TYR A 52 2.33 -6.44 -0.45
N PHE A 53 1.70 -7.12 0.50
CA PHE A 53 2.23 -7.27 1.84
C PHE A 53 3.48 -8.17 1.88
N GLY A 54 3.47 -9.28 1.13
CA GLY A 54 4.63 -10.18 1.02
C GLY A 54 5.84 -9.47 0.40
N VAL A 55 5.63 -8.68 -0.65
CA VAL A 55 6.68 -7.84 -1.25
C VAL A 55 7.20 -6.84 -0.22
N GLY A 56 6.32 -6.20 0.54
CA GLY A 56 6.71 -5.33 1.65
C GLY A 56 7.63 -6.02 2.66
N ILE A 57 7.32 -7.26 3.06
CA ILE A 57 8.18 -8.05 3.96
C ILE A 57 9.55 -8.31 3.33
N LEU A 58 9.59 -8.74 2.07
CA LEU A 58 10.85 -9.01 1.36
C LEU A 58 11.71 -7.76 1.29
N LEU A 59 11.11 -6.64 0.90
CA LEU A 59 11.83 -5.39 0.79
C LEU A 59 12.26 -4.83 2.15
N ALA A 60 11.49 -5.06 3.22
CA ALA A 60 11.91 -4.69 4.58
C ALA A 60 13.08 -5.56 5.08
N HIS A 61 13.04 -6.87 4.79
CA HIS A 61 14.06 -7.82 5.21
C HIS A 61 15.38 -7.65 4.43
N TYR A 62 15.30 -7.45 3.11
CA TYR A 62 16.45 -7.27 2.23
C TYR A 62 16.78 -5.80 1.93
N GLY A 63 16.04 -4.85 2.51
CA GLY A 63 16.10 -3.43 2.16
C GLY A 63 17.48 -2.79 2.35
N SER A 64 18.27 -3.27 3.31
CA SER A 64 19.67 -2.83 3.50
C SER A 64 20.59 -3.20 2.34
N ARG A 65 20.22 -4.21 1.53
CA ARG A 65 20.97 -4.66 0.35
C ARG A 65 20.46 -4.06 -0.96
N ILE A 66 19.28 -3.45 -0.96
CA ILE A 66 18.66 -2.92 -2.17
C ILE A 66 19.19 -1.50 -2.43
N PRO A 67 19.86 -1.24 -3.57
CA PRO A 67 20.39 0.08 -3.87
C PRO A 67 19.26 1.05 -4.24
N LEU A 68 18.93 1.98 -3.34
CA LEU A 68 17.92 3.02 -3.56
C LEU A 68 18.43 4.15 -4.48
N LYS A 69 18.70 3.84 -5.74
CA LYS A 69 19.14 4.82 -6.77
C LYS A 69 17.94 5.40 -7.51
N ARG A 70 18.07 6.65 -7.98
CA ARG A 70 17.04 7.35 -8.78
C ARG A 70 16.73 6.64 -10.09
N SER A 71 17.74 6.05 -10.75
CA SER A 71 17.56 5.30 -12.01
C SER A 71 16.65 4.08 -11.83
N PHE A 72 16.84 3.30 -10.76
CA PHE A 72 15.96 2.17 -10.44
C PHE A 72 14.54 2.62 -10.08
N ALA A 73 14.39 3.78 -9.44
CA ALA A 73 13.06 4.35 -9.18
C ALA A 73 12.36 4.78 -10.48
N LEU A 74 13.08 5.41 -11.41
CA LEU A 74 12.54 5.76 -12.73
C LEU A 74 12.16 4.50 -13.53
N LEU A 75 13.00 3.47 -13.50
CA LEU A 75 12.70 2.18 -14.12
C LEU A 75 11.45 1.53 -13.49
N ALA A 76 11.38 1.49 -12.16
CA ALA A 76 10.21 0.96 -11.45
C ALA A 76 8.93 1.75 -11.77
N ALA A 77 9.03 3.08 -11.88
CA ALA A 77 7.92 3.92 -12.33
C ALA A 77 7.51 3.59 -13.76
N ALA A 78 8.46 3.51 -14.70
CA ALA A 78 8.18 3.16 -16.09
C ALA A 78 7.53 1.77 -16.22
N VAL A 79 8.02 0.78 -15.48
CA VAL A 79 7.43 -0.57 -15.43
C VAL A 79 6.03 -0.52 -14.84
N TYR A 80 5.82 0.19 -13.73
CA TYR A 80 4.50 0.34 -13.12
C TYR A 80 3.50 1.00 -14.08
N PHE A 81 3.87 2.13 -14.69
CA PHE A 81 3.02 2.82 -15.66
C PHE A 81 2.74 1.95 -16.88
N GLY A 82 3.75 1.28 -17.42
CA GLY A 82 3.58 0.34 -18.54
C GLY A 82 2.62 -0.81 -18.20
N LEU A 83 2.72 -1.39 -17.00
CA LEU A 83 1.80 -2.43 -16.54
C LEU A 83 0.36 -1.90 -16.41
N VAL A 84 0.18 -0.69 -15.89
CA VAL A 84 -1.16 -0.10 -15.71
C VAL A 84 -1.79 0.35 -17.03
N THR A 85 -1.01 0.82 -18.00
CA THR A 85 -1.53 1.30 -19.29
C THR A 85 -1.68 0.20 -20.33
N LEU A 86 -0.71 -0.72 -20.41
CA LEU A 86 -0.72 -1.82 -21.40
C LEU A 86 -1.48 -3.05 -20.88
N GLY A 87 -1.54 -3.26 -19.56
CA GLY A 87 -2.21 -4.42 -18.96
C GLY A 87 -3.70 -4.57 -19.34
N PRO A 88 -4.49 -3.48 -19.41
CA PRO A 88 -5.88 -3.53 -19.87
C PRO A 88 -6.07 -3.76 -21.39
N MET A 89 -5.00 -3.90 -22.17
CA MET A 89 -5.13 -4.13 -23.61
C MET A 89 -5.64 -5.55 -23.88
N PRO A 90 -6.60 -5.76 -24.80
CA PRO A 90 -7.24 -7.07 -25.01
C PRO A 90 -6.27 -8.22 -25.34
N THR A 91 -5.11 -7.90 -25.91
CA THR A 91 -4.06 -8.87 -26.28
C THR A 91 -3.31 -9.45 -25.09
N VAL A 92 -3.27 -8.74 -23.95
CA VAL A 92 -2.51 -9.13 -22.75
C VAL A 92 -3.37 -9.20 -21.50
N GLU A 93 -4.65 -8.81 -21.58
CA GLU A 93 -5.59 -8.76 -20.46
C GLU A 93 -5.73 -10.11 -19.74
N SER A 94 -5.75 -11.22 -20.48
CA SER A 94 -5.87 -12.57 -19.91
C SER A 94 -4.70 -12.94 -19.02
N VAL A 95 -3.47 -12.64 -19.44
CA VAL A 95 -2.27 -12.92 -18.64
C VAL A 95 -2.09 -11.87 -17.54
N TYR A 96 -2.35 -10.60 -17.86
CA TYR A 96 -2.23 -9.50 -16.92
C TYR A 96 -3.22 -9.63 -15.76
N GLY A 97 -4.50 -9.90 -16.03
CA GLY A 97 -5.54 -10.06 -15.01
C GLY A 97 -5.21 -11.14 -13.98
N LEU A 98 -4.66 -12.27 -14.43
CA LEU A 98 -4.30 -13.41 -13.58
C LEU A 98 -3.13 -13.10 -12.63
N PHE A 99 -2.14 -12.29 -13.08
CA PHE A 99 -0.91 -12.03 -12.32
C PHE A 99 -0.75 -10.58 -11.86
N LYS A 100 -1.75 -9.72 -12.08
CA LYS A 100 -1.72 -8.28 -11.79
C LYS A 100 -1.23 -7.98 -10.38
N SER A 101 -1.74 -8.69 -9.39
CA SER A 101 -1.41 -8.50 -7.98
C SER A 101 0.07 -8.75 -7.68
N ALA A 102 0.73 -9.69 -8.37
CA ALA A 102 2.16 -9.96 -8.22
C ALA A 102 3.02 -8.98 -9.04
N LEU A 103 2.65 -8.77 -10.30
CA LEU A 103 3.40 -7.93 -11.24
C LEU A 103 3.47 -6.47 -10.79
N VAL A 104 2.37 -5.96 -10.23
CA VAL A 104 2.30 -4.57 -9.76
C VAL A 104 2.95 -4.39 -8.39
N ALA A 105 2.90 -5.42 -7.53
CA ALA A 105 3.39 -5.31 -6.15
C ALA A 105 4.88 -4.97 -6.07
N ALA A 106 5.72 -5.60 -6.89
CA ALA A 106 7.18 -5.37 -6.88
C ALA A 106 7.59 -3.92 -7.25
N PRO A 107 7.23 -3.37 -8.42
CA PRO A 107 7.60 -2.01 -8.78
C PRO A 107 6.94 -0.98 -7.85
N LEU A 108 5.67 -1.19 -7.48
CA LEU A 108 4.98 -0.28 -6.57
C LEU A 108 5.62 -0.28 -5.16
N GLY A 109 5.95 -1.45 -4.63
CA GLY A 109 6.62 -1.58 -3.33
C GLY A 109 7.98 -0.88 -3.31
N TYR A 110 8.77 -1.03 -4.38
CA TYR A 110 10.05 -0.32 -4.51
C TYR A 110 9.85 1.20 -4.55
N LEU A 111 8.87 1.69 -5.32
CA LEU A 111 8.56 3.13 -5.39
C LEU A 111 8.13 3.69 -4.04
N ILE A 112 7.25 2.98 -3.32
CA ILE A 112 6.80 3.37 -1.98
C ILE A 112 8.00 3.45 -1.02
N LEU A 113 8.92 2.49 -1.04
CA LEU A 113 10.12 2.55 -0.21
C LEU A 113 11.08 3.67 -0.62
N PHE A 114 11.27 3.87 -1.91
CA PHE A 114 12.11 4.95 -2.42
C PHE A 114 11.55 6.30 -1.98
N VAL A 115 10.26 6.54 -2.17
CA VAL A 115 9.60 7.77 -1.72
C VAL A 115 9.64 7.86 -0.19
N GLY A 116 9.31 6.80 0.56
CA GLY A 116 9.32 6.85 2.02
C GLY A 116 10.68 7.23 2.63
N LEU A 117 11.78 6.75 2.05
CA LEU A 117 13.13 6.98 2.58
C LEU A 117 13.82 8.21 1.99
N LYS A 118 13.59 8.48 0.70
CA LYS A 118 14.23 9.56 -0.07
C LYS A 118 13.29 10.74 -0.36
N ALA A 119 12.07 10.74 0.18
CA ALA A 119 11.13 11.84 0.00
C ALA A 119 11.81 13.17 0.32
N PRO A 120 11.58 14.20 -0.52
CA PRO A 120 12.04 15.55 -0.28
C PRO A 120 11.75 15.97 1.17
N ALA A 121 12.71 16.66 1.79
CA ALA A 121 12.56 17.20 3.14
C ALA A 121 11.30 18.09 3.29
N VAL A 122 10.80 18.62 2.18
CA VAL A 122 9.53 19.36 2.08
C VAL A 122 8.34 18.55 2.61
N PHE A 123 8.18 17.27 2.23
CA PHE A 123 7.05 16.46 2.71
C PHE A 123 7.13 16.21 4.22
N ARG A 124 8.35 15.99 4.73
CA ARG A 124 8.59 15.88 6.18
C ARG A 124 8.32 17.21 6.90
N GLY A 125 8.73 18.33 6.30
CA GLY A 125 8.49 19.66 6.83
C GLY A 125 7.01 20.05 6.88
N ILE A 126 6.24 19.68 5.87
CA ILE A 126 4.78 19.89 5.83
C ILE A 126 4.10 19.08 6.92
N SER A 127 4.43 17.78 7.04
CA SER A 127 3.85 16.93 8.09
C SER A 127 4.23 17.42 9.50
N ASN A 128 5.46 17.89 9.70
CA ASN A 128 5.87 18.46 10.97
C ASN A 128 5.14 19.78 11.32
N LYS A 129 4.74 20.57 10.32
CA LYS A 129 4.05 21.86 10.51
C LYS A 129 2.54 21.71 10.67
N ILE A 130 1.92 20.91 9.82
CA ILE A 130 0.46 20.79 9.74
C ILE A 130 -0.03 19.65 10.64
N GLY A 131 0.73 18.56 10.71
CA GLY A 131 0.34 17.32 11.36
C GLY A 131 0.46 16.09 10.45
N ASP A 132 0.20 14.91 11.00
CA ASP A 132 0.17 13.68 10.24
C ASP A 132 -1.24 13.43 9.68
N LEU A 133 -1.47 13.83 8.43
CA LEU A 133 -2.76 13.68 7.75
C LEU A 133 -3.00 12.26 7.21
N SER A 134 -2.05 11.33 7.39
CA SER A 134 -2.15 9.99 6.80
C SER A 134 -3.40 9.24 7.25
N TYR A 135 -3.80 9.41 8.51
CA TYR A 135 -4.99 8.79 9.06
C TYR A 135 -6.28 9.37 8.47
N GLY A 136 -6.40 10.71 8.43
CA GLY A 136 -7.53 11.37 7.77
C GLY A 136 -7.65 10.99 6.30
N ILE A 137 -6.54 10.98 5.55
CA ILE A 137 -6.53 10.55 4.14
C ILE A 137 -7.05 9.11 4.01
N TYR A 138 -6.56 8.20 4.87
CA TYR A 138 -6.97 6.79 4.86
C TYR A 138 -8.49 6.60 5.03
N ILE A 139 -9.12 7.33 5.96
CA ILE A 139 -10.57 7.25 6.17
C ILE A 139 -11.33 7.88 5.00
N TRP A 140 -10.99 9.14 4.68
CA TRP A 140 -11.82 9.94 3.79
C TRP A 140 -11.67 9.54 2.32
N HIS A 141 -10.52 9.00 1.88
CA HIS A 141 -10.33 8.66 0.47
C HIS A 141 -11.36 7.65 -0.02
N SER A 142 -11.68 6.63 0.79
CA SER A 142 -12.60 5.56 0.39
C SER A 142 -14.02 6.08 0.27
N PHE A 143 -14.42 6.95 1.20
CA PHE A 143 -15.72 7.59 1.19
C PHE A 143 -15.88 8.53 -0.01
N VAL A 144 -14.86 9.35 -0.30
CA VAL A 144 -14.87 10.27 -1.45
C VAL A 144 -14.91 9.50 -2.77
N ILE A 145 -14.17 8.39 -2.90
CA ILE A 145 -14.25 7.51 -4.07
C ILE A 145 -15.70 7.03 -4.29
N ALA A 146 -16.34 6.51 -3.24
CA ALA A 146 -17.71 6.02 -3.33
C ALA A 146 -18.70 7.15 -3.66
N LEU A 147 -18.51 8.33 -3.09
CA LEU A 147 -19.35 9.50 -3.33
C LEU A 147 -19.27 9.99 -4.78
N LEU A 148 -18.05 10.11 -5.32
CA LEU A 148 -17.84 10.53 -6.71
C LEU A 148 -18.39 9.50 -7.70
N ALA A 149 -18.16 8.21 -7.43
CA ALA A 149 -18.73 7.13 -8.23
C ALA A 149 -20.26 7.13 -8.19
N TRP A 150 -20.87 7.36 -7.02
CA TRP A 150 -22.33 7.48 -6.88
C TRP A 150 -22.89 8.69 -7.63
N ALA A 151 -22.14 9.80 -7.68
CA ALA A 151 -22.47 10.97 -8.47
C ALA A 151 -22.26 10.79 -9.99
N GLY A 152 -21.85 9.60 -10.45
CA GLY A 152 -21.58 9.29 -11.86
C GLY A 152 -20.27 9.86 -12.39
N LEU A 153 -19.38 10.35 -11.51
CA LEU A 153 -18.07 10.89 -11.88
C LEU A 153 -17.02 9.78 -11.79
N SER A 154 -16.56 9.28 -12.92
CA SER A 154 -15.55 8.22 -12.97
C SER A 154 -14.85 8.14 -14.33
N GLY A 155 -13.54 7.91 -14.31
CA GLY A 155 -12.75 7.60 -15.51
C GLY A 155 -11.99 8.80 -16.09
N GLU A 156 -12.33 10.03 -15.73
CA GLU A 156 -11.64 11.22 -16.21
C GLU A 156 -10.50 11.65 -15.28
N TRP A 157 -9.42 12.19 -15.87
CA TRP A 157 -8.24 12.64 -15.11
C TRP A 157 -8.56 13.75 -14.11
N PHE A 158 -9.52 14.61 -14.42
CA PHE A 158 -9.93 15.70 -13.52
C PHE A 158 -10.69 15.19 -12.29
N VAL A 159 -11.39 14.04 -12.40
CA VAL A 159 -12.05 13.39 -11.26
C VAL A 159 -11.02 12.91 -10.25
N MET A 160 -9.84 12.47 -10.71
CA MET A 160 -8.72 12.14 -9.82
C MET A 160 -8.23 13.38 -9.05
N LEU A 161 -8.09 14.53 -9.71
CA LEU A 161 -7.72 15.79 -9.03
C LEU A 161 -8.78 16.22 -8.02
N LEU A 162 -10.05 16.08 -8.37
CA LEU A 162 -11.17 16.39 -7.50
C LEU A 162 -11.19 15.47 -6.27
N LEU A 163 -11.01 14.17 -6.47
CA LEU A 163 -10.88 13.17 -5.40
C LEU A 163 -9.77 13.56 -4.42
N VAL A 164 -8.57 13.86 -4.93
CA VAL A 164 -7.43 14.25 -4.10
C VAL A 164 -7.72 15.53 -3.34
N ALA A 165 -8.27 16.55 -4.01
CA ALA A 165 -8.59 17.83 -3.39
C ALA A 165 -9.62 17.68 -2.25
N ILE A 166 -10.75 17.01 -2.51
CA ILE A 166 -11.80 16.79 -1.51
C ILE A 166 -11.25 15.97 -0.33
N THR A 167 -10.51 14.89 -0.61
CA THR A 167 -9.91 14.04 0.43
C THR A 167 -8.97 14.83 1.32
N LEU A 168 -8.12 15.69 0.76
CA LEU A 168 -7.18 16.51 1.52
C LEU A 168 -7.91 17.55 2.38
N VAL A 169 -8.96 18.19 1.85
CA VAL A 169 -9.77 19.16 2.63
C VAL A 169 -10.45 18.47 3.82
N LEU A 170 -11.05 17.31 3.61
CA LEU A 170 -11.69 16.53 4.68
C LEU A 170 -10.67 16.01 5.69
N ALA A 171 -9.51 15.52 5.23
CA ALA A 171 -8.43 15.07 6.09
C ALA A 171 -7.86 16.22 6.95
N LEU A 172 -7.68 17.41 6.37
CA LEU A 172 -7.27 18.61 7.10
C LEU A 172 -8.32 19.01 8.16
N GLY A 173 -9.60 19.04 7.78
CA GLY A 173 -10.70 19.32 8.72
C GLY A 173 -10.74 18.33 9.87
N SER A 174 -10.67 17.02 9.56
CA SER A 174 -10.59 15.93 10.52
C SER A 174 -9.42 16.09 11.49
N TRP A 175 -8.25 16.46 10.98
CA TRP A 175 -7.07 16.66 11.80
C TRP A 175 -7.26 17.74 12.86
N PHE A 176 -7.74 18.92 12.49
CA PHE A 176 -7.88 20.04 13.41
C PHE A 176 -9.07 19.89 14.37
N VAL A 177 -10.17 19.29 13.92
CA VAL A 177 -11.42 19.18 14.70
C VAL A 177 -11.44 17.95 15.60
N VAL A 178 -10.86 16.83 15.16
CA VAL A 178 -11.00 15.53 15.83
C VAL A 178 -9.66 14.97 16.29
N GLU A 179 -8.72 14.77 15.36
CA GLU A 179 -7.52 13.98 15.63
C GLU A 179 -6.55 14.69 16.58
N LYS A 180 -6.25 15.96 16.31
CA LYS A 180 -5.32 16.75 17.15
C LYS A 180 -5.84 16.93 18.58
N PRO A 181 -7.12 17.30 18.82
CA PRO A 181 -7.68 17.32 20.18
C PRO A 181 -7.65 15.95 20.86
N ALA A 182 -8.04 14.88 20.17
CA ALA A 182 -8.06 13.54 20.74
C ALA A 182 -6.66 13.06 21.15
N LEU A 183 -5.63 13.36 20.35
CA LEU A 183 -4.24 13.06 20.68
C LEU A 183 -3.75 13.82 21.93
N GLY A 184 -4.25 15.05 22.16
CA GLY A 184 -3.96 15.84 23.36
C GLY A 184 -4.52 15.22 24.65
N LEU A 185 -5.53 14.37 24.57
CA LEU A 185 -6.12 13.65 25.71
C LEU A 185 -5.37 12.35 26.04
N LYS A 186 -4.39 11.95 25.21
CA LYS A 186 -3.67 10.69 25.37
C LYS A 186 -2.71 10.75 26.56
N ARG A 187 -2.99 9.95 27.60
CA ARG A 187 -2.17 9.88 28.83
C ARG A 187 -0.90 9.02 28.69
N VAL A 188 -0.84 8.13 27.70
CA VAL A 188 0.28 7.19 27.51
C VAL A 188 0.95 7.40 26.17
N SER A 189 2.22 7.81 26.19
CA SER A 189 3.06 7.88 25.00
C SER A 189 3.81 6.56 24.81
N VAL A 190 3.60 5.91 23.66
CA VAL A 190 4.34 4.68 23.26
C VAL A 190 5.85 4.95 23.14
N ARG A 191 6.26 6.22 23.01
CA ARG A 191 7.66 6.63 22.97
C ARG A 191 8.42 6.37 24.29
N GLY A 192 7.70 6.20 25.40
CA GLY A 192 8.28 5.84 26.71
C GLY A 192 8.60 4.34 26.86
N LEU A 193 8.03 3.48 25.99
CA LEU A 193 8.32 2.04 25.96
C LEU A 193 9.48 1.77 24.99
N ARG A 194 10.66 2.34 25.26
CA ARG A 194 11.87 1.82 24.60
C ARG A 194 12.11 0.41 25.15
N PRO A 195 12.19 -0.63 24.31
CA PRO A 195 12.76 -1.89 24.76
C PRO A 195 14.17 -1.57 25.25
N SER A 196 14.46 -1.87 26.52
CA SER A 196 15.85 -1.93 27.00
C SER A 196 16.63 -2.76 25.99
N THR A 197 17.68 -2.17 25.40
CA THR A 197 18.64 -2.86 24.53
C THR A 197 18.87 -4.27 25.07
N PRO A 198 18.63 -5.35 24.29
CA PRO A 198 19.01 -6.68 24.75
C PRO A 198 20.51 -6.62 25.02
N ALA A 199 20.91 -7.01 26.23
CA ALA A 199 22.32 -7.18 26.55
C ALA A 199 22.95 -8.04 25.43
N ARG A 200 24.08 -7.58 24.89
CA ARG A 200 24.90 -8.42 24.01
C ARG A 200 25.18 -9.71 24.76
N VAL A 201 24.78 -10.83 24.18
CA VAL A 201 25.30 -12.17 24.48
C VAL A 201 26.00 -12.63 23.22
#